data_AF-A0AA42YGI6-F1
#
_entry.id   AF-A0AA42YGI6-F1
#
_cell.length_a   1.000
_cell.length_b   1.000
_cell.length_c   1.000
_cell.angle_alpha   90.00
_cell.angle_beta   90.00
_cell.angle_gamma   90.00
#
_symmetry.space_group_name_H-M   'P 1'
#
loop_
_entity.id
_entity.type
_entity.pdbx_description
1 polymer ?
#
loop_
_entity_poly.entity_id
_entity_poly.type
_entity_poly.pdbx_seq_one_letter_code
_entity_poly.pdbx_strand_id
1 'polypeptide(L)'
;MKTLFDQELVEAMEQLCDETSEAMQLAKMSPDLDDLAACLAVALLKLSLATGFVEQRHPGFAKDIEEKRQKVIAALTEGQKH
;
A
#
# COMPACT_ATOMS: atom_id res chain seq x y z
N MET A 1 -6.11 -12.58 20.58
CA MET A 1 -6.44 -12.42 19.14
C MET A 1 -5.50 -13.32 18.37
N LYS A 2 -5.98 -14.18 17.47
CA LYS A 2 -5.10 -14.77 16.45
C LYS A 2 -4.73 -13.63 15.51
N THR A 3 -3.46 -13.26 15.45
CA THR A 3 -2.99 -12.27 14.46
C THR A 3 -3.22 -12.85 13.08
N LEU A 4 -3.70 -12.01 12.15
CA LEU A 4 -3.93 -12.40 10.75
C LEU A 4 -2.62 -12.79 10.06
N PHE A 5 -1.51 -12.27 10.57
CA PHE A 5 -0.17 -12.51 10.07
C PHE A 5 0.70 -13.06 11.20
N ASP A 6 1.64 -13.94 10.86
CA ASP A 6 2.76 -14.26 11.73
C ASP A 6 3.74 -13.07 11.78
N GLN A 7 4.65 -13.09 12.75
CA GLN A 7 5.57 -11.98 13.00
C GLN A 7 6.47 -11.72 11.79
N GLU A 8 6.93 -12.78 11.12
CA GLU A 8 7.77 -12.68 9.93
C GLU A 8 7.05 -11.95 8.78
N LEU A 9 5.77 -12.26 8.56
CA LEU A 9 4.97 -11.60 7.53
C LEU A 9 4.66 -10.13 7.89
N VAL A 10 4.49 -9.80 9.16
CA VAL A 10 4.34 -8.41 9.60
C VAL A 10 5.61 -7.63 9.30
N GLU A 11 6.77 -8.13 9.72
CA GLU A 11 8.08 -7.49 9.50
C GLU A 11 8.38 -7.32 8.01
N ALA A 12 8.08 -8.34 7.19
CA ALA A 12 8.24 -8.26 5.74
C ALA A 12 7.33 -7.20 5.09
N MET A 13 6.10 -7.02 5.60
CA MET A 13 5.17 -5.99 5.09
C MET A 13 5.59 -4.58 5.51
N GLU A 14 6.07 -4.41 6.75
CA GLU A 14 6.64 -3.15 7.23
C GLU A 14 7.85 -2.74 6.39
N GLN A 15 8.80 -3.66 6.20
CA GLN A 15 9.98 -3.42 5.35
C GLN A 15 9.59 -3.07 3.91
N LEU A 16 8.62 -3.79 3.32
CA LEU A 16 8.13 -3.49 1.97
C LEU A 16 7.54 -2.07 1.88
N CYS A 17 6.81 -1.62 2.91
CA CYS A 17 6.22 -0.28 2.94
C CYS A 17 7.30 0.81 3.06
N ASP A 18 8.31 0.58 3.90
CA ASP A 18 9.43 1.51 4.09
C ASP A 18 10.26 1.66 2.82
N GLU A 19 10.69 0.53 2.22
CA GLU A 19 11.47 0.54 0.97
C GLU A 19 10.69 1.20 -0.18
N THR A 20 9.38 0.92 -0.28
CA THR A 20 8.52 1.54 -1.29
C THR A 20 8.39 3.04 -1.07
N SER A 21 8.30 3.48 0.19
CA SER A 21 8.23 4.90 0.55
C SER A 21 9.54 5.63 0.23
N GLU A 22 10.68 5.03 0.55
CA GLU A 22 12.00 5.58 0.23
C GLU A 22 12.21 5.69 -1.29
N ALA A 23 11.90 4.63 -2.05
CA ALA A 23 11.99 4.64 -3.50
C ALA A 23 11.09 5.73 -4.13
N MET A 24 9.88 5.90 -3.62
CA MET A 24 8.96 6.97 -4.03
C MET A 24 9.52 8.37 -3.73
N GLN A 25 10.20 8.56 -2.60
CA GLN A 25 10.83 9.84 -2.26
C GLN A 25 12.01 10.14 -3.20
N LEU A 26 12.86 9.16 -3.47
CA LEU A 26 13.97 9.28 -4.41
C LEU A 26 13.48 9.62 -5.81
N ALA A 27 12.44 8.93 -6.29
CA ALA A 27 11.86 9.16 -7.61
C ALA A 27 11.23 10.56 -7.75
N LYS A 28 10.61 11.08 -6.67
CA LYS A 28 10.11 12.47 -6.64
C LYS A 28 11.21 13.53 -6.74
N MET A 29 12.43 13.20 -6.33
CA MET A 29 13.59 14.08 -6.48
C MET A 29 14.28 13.93 -7.84
N SER A 30 13.90 12.92 -8.64
CA SER A 30 14.42 12.78 -10.00
C SER A 30 13.91 13.93 -10.88
N PRO A 31 14.77 14.55 -11.70
CA PRO A 31 14.34 15.49 -12.73
C PRO A 31 13.62 14.79 -13.89
N ASP A 32 13.68 13.45 -13.97
CA ASP A 32 13.02 12.66 -14.99
C ASP A 32 11.63 12.21 -14.49
N LEU A 33 10.59 12.65 -15.19
CA LEU A 33 9.20 12.30 -14.86
C LEU A 33 8.93 10.80 -15.11
N ASP A 34 9.68 10.16 -16.02
CA ASP A 34 9.53 8.74 -16.33
C ASP A 34 10.00 7.86 -15.15
N ASP A 35 11.00 8.30 -14.38
CA ASP A 35 11.46 7.61 -13.17
C ASP A 35 10.37 7.58 -12.08
N LEU A 36 9.68 8.72 -11.89
CA LEU A 36 8.57 8.80 -10.95
C LEU A 36 7.39 7.93 -11.37
N ALA A 37 7.04 7.94 -12.67
CA ALA A 37 5.98 7.11 -13.22
C ALA A 37 6.33 5.61 -13.09
N ALA A 38 7.58 5.24 -13.39
CA ALA A 38 8.06 3.86 -13.25
C ALA A 38 8.05 3.41 -11.79
N CYS A 39 8.52 4.23 -10.85
CA CYS A 39 8.47 3.92 -9.42
C CYS A 39 7.03 3.74 -8.91
N LEU A 40 6.10 4.61 -9.33
CA LEU A 40 4.68 4.46 -9.00
C LEU A 40 4.11 3.15 -9.55
N ALA A 41 4.39 2.81 -10.80
CA ALA A 41 3.91 1.58 -11.42
C ALA A 41 4.41 0.33 -10.68
N VAL A 42 5.70 0.30 -10.32
CA VAL A 42 6.30 -0.83 -9.58
C VAL A 42 5.73 -0.92 -8.16
N ALA A 43 5.56 0.21 -7.47
CA ALA A 43 4.96 0.24 -6.13
C ALA A 43 3.54 -0.32 -6.13
N LEU A 44 2.70 0.13 -7.07
CA LEU A 44 1.32 -0.36 -7.21
C LEU A 44 1.26 -1.84 -7.56
N LEU A 45 2.15 -2.31 -8.43
CA LEU A 45 2.25 -3.74 -8.78
C LEU A 45 2.60 -4.59 -7.54
N LYS A 46 3.59 -4.18 -6.75
CA LYS A 46 4.00 -4.90 -5.53
C LYS A 46 2.86 -4.98 -4.51
N LEU A 47 2.16 -3.86 -4.27
CA LEU A 47 1.01 -3.81 -3.37
C LEU A 47 -0.14 -4.71 -3.85
N SER A 48 -0.39 -4.75 -5.16
CA SER A 48 -1.42 -5.63 -5.74
C SER A 48 -1.05 -7.12 -5.58
N LEU A 49 0.22 -7.48 -5.77
CA LEU A 49 0.69 -8.84 -5.57
C LEU A 49 0.57 -9.27 -4.10
N ALA A 50 0.99 -8.40 -3.16
CA ALA A 50 0.86 -8.65 -1.73
C ALA A 50 -0.61 -8.82 -1.32
N THR A 51 -1.50 -7.96 -1.82
CA THR A 51 -2.94 -8.04 -1.54
C THR A 51 -3.53 -9.37 -2.05
N GLY A 52 -3.18 -9.77 -3.28
CA GLY A 52 -3.63 -11.04 -3.85
C GLY A 52 -3.12 -12.26 -3.09
N PHE A 53 -1.87 -12.21 -2.62
CA PHE A 53 -1.29 -13.27 -1.80
C PHE A 53 -2.01 -13.43 -0.45
N VAL A 54 -2.35 -12.31 0.20
CA VAL A 54 -3.11 -12.34 1.45
C VAL A 54 -4.52 -12.84 1.22
N GLU A 55 -5.21 -12.40 0.16
CA GLU A 55 -6.56 -12.85 -0.20
C GLU A 55 -6.64 -14.39 -0.37
N GLN A 56 -5.60 -14.99 -0.97
CA GLN A 56 -5.54 -16.45 -1.13
C GLN A 56 -5.49 -17.20 0.22
N ARG A 57 -4.90 -16.60 1.26
CA ARG A 57 -4.80 -17.18 2.61
C ARG A 57 -5.94 -16.74 3.53
N HIS A 58 -6.49 -15.56 3.29
CA HIS A 58 -7.53 -14.91 4.07
C HIS A 58 -8.59 -14.32 3.13
N PRO A 59 -9.53 -15.14 2.62
CA PRO A 59 -10.56 -14.67 1.72
C PRO A 59 -11.40 -13.54 2.33
N GLY A 60 -11.64 -12.48 1.56
CA GLY A 60 -12.32 -11.27 1.99
C GLY A 60 -11.39 -10.13 2.40
N PHE A 61 -10.08 -10.36 2.50
CA PHE A 61 -9.10 -9.32 2.84
C PHE A 61 -9.15 -8.13 1.88
N ALA A 62 -9.22 -8.36 0.57
CA ALA A 62 -9.29 -7.29 -0.42
C ALA A 62 -10.53 -6.40 -0.24
N LYS A 63 -11.67 -7.01 0.13
CA LYS A 63 -12.91 -6.28 0.44
C LYS A 63 -12.75 -5.43 1.70
N ASP A 64 -12.15 -5.99 2.76
CA ASP A 64 -11.90 -5.26 4.01
C ASP A 64 -10.97 -4.05 3.79
N ILE A 65 -9.95 -4.20 2.93
CA ILE A 65 -9.06 -3.10 2.55
C ILE A 65 -9.82 -2.02 1.77
N GLU A 66 -10.66 -2.41 0.81
CA GLU A 66 -11.47 -1.46 0.04
C GLU A 66 -12.44 -0.68 0.95
N GLU A 67 -13.09 -1.34 1.89
CA GLU A 67 -13.98 -0.67 2.86
C GLU A 67 -13.21 0.33 3.74
N LYS A 68 -11.98 0.00 4.18
CA LYS A 68 -11.12 0.93 4.91
C LYS A 68 -10.68 2.11 4.02
N ARG A 69 -10.32 1.85 2.77
CA ARG A 69 -9.94 2.89 1.79
C ARG A 69 -11.07 3.91 1.62
N GLN A 70 -12.30 3.45 1.45
CA GLN A 70 -13.46 4.33 1.32
C GLN A 70 -13.67 5.22 2.55
N LYS A 71 -13.49 4.66 3.76
CA LYS A 71 -13.55 5.44 5.01
C LYS A 71 -12.49 6.53 5.08
N VAL A 72 -11.26 6.23 4.69
CA VAL A 72 -10.16 7.22 4.65
C VAL A 72 -10.46 8.33 3.64
N ILE A 73 -10.91 7.97 2.43
CA ILE A 73 -11.28 8.95 1.39
C ILE A 73 -12.40 9.86 1.86
N ALA A 74 -13.44 9.29 2.48
CA ALA A 74 -14.56 10.06 3.03
C ALA A 74 -14.06 11.07 4.07
N ALA A 75 -13.26 10.63 5.04
CA ALA A 75 -12.68 11.49 6.07
C ALA A 75 -11.82 12.63 5.50
N LEU A 76 -10.98 12.34 4.50
CA LEU A 76 -10.15 13.35 3.84
C LEU A 76 -10.99 14.36 3.05
N THR A 77 -12.06 13.90 2.40
CA THR A 77 -12.97 14.76 1.62
C THR A 77 -13.80 15.67 2.52
N GLU A 78 -14.19 15.19 3.71
CA GLU A 78 -14.88 16.00 4.71
C GLU A 78 -13.94 17.05 5.34
N GLY A 79 -12.69 16.69 5.63
CA GLY A 79 -11.68 17.60 6.17
C GLY A 79 -11.28 18.75 5.24
N GLN A 80 -11.48 18.61 3.92
CA GLN A 80 -11.22 19.67 2.93
C GLN A 80 -12.36 20.69 2.78
N LYS A 81 -13.52 20.45 3.41
CA LYS A 81 -14.70 21.35 3.35
C LYS A 81 -14.74 22.38 4.48
N HIS A 82 -13.70 22.47 5.30
CA HIS A 82 -13.52 23.44 6.40
C HIS A 82 -12.20 24.18 6.25
#